data_AF-A0A7K0D3A9-F1
#
_entry.id   AF-A0A7K0D3A9-F1
#
_cell.length_a   1.000
_cell.length_b   1.000
_cell.length_c   1.000
_cell.angle_alpha   90.00
_cell.angle_beta   90.00
_cell.angle_gamma   90.00
#
_symmetry.space_group_name_H-M   'P 1'
#
loop_
_entity.id
_entity.type
_entity.pdbx_description
1 polymer ?
#
loop_
_entity_poly.entity_id
_entity_poly.type
_entity_poly.pdbx_seq_one_letter_code
_entity_poly.pdbx_strand_id
1 'polypeptide(L)'
;MGVLGTIVLIAVTGVVLIVTGGSTRHVVDAGRATVSSPMSQYAAAPEVTSAPTTTAIESDAAAADELRRIADVDRPVVAGQLADRWIPQLSTKRPGLVADGLTWDNIAILREHRELRAKYPGARLLWSGEWSTFSGRDYWITVAGTSFADSAGANSWCDGNGFSADHCFAKLVSSTRPVEGSTVYRG
;
A
#
# COMPACT_ATOMS: atom_id res chain seq x y z
N MET A 1 -29.80 -53.71 6.32
CA MET A 1 -30.96 -53.36 5.48
C MET A 1 -31.38 -51.94 5.82
N GLY A 2 -31.35 -51.02 4.85
CA GLY A 2 -31.85 -49.65 4.99
C GLY A 2 -30.80 -48.55 4.76
N VAL A 3 -30.42 -48.33 3.50
CA VAL A 3 -29.75 -47.11 3.05
C VAL A 3 -30.84 -46.06 2.79
N LEU A 4 -30.80 -44.93 3.49
CA LEU A 4 -31.58 -43.74 3.14
C LEU A 4 -30.61 -42.66 2.70
N GLY A 5 -30.39 -42.59 1.39
CA GLY A 5 -29.63 -41.54 0.74
C GLY A 5 -30.43 -40.25 0.71
N THR A 6 -29.85 -39.18 1.25
CA THR A 6 -30.31 -37.82 1.08
C THR A 6 -29.67 -37.22 -0.18
N ILE A 7 -30.47 -37.13 -1.24
CA ILE A 7 -30.15 -36.33 -2.43
C ILE A 7 -30.67 -34.92 -2.15
N VAL A 8 -29.77 -33.95 -2.00
CA VAL A 8 -30.12 -32.52 -2.02
C VAL A 8 -29.61 -31.95 -3.35
N LEU A 9 -30.55 -31.57 -4.21
CA LEU A 9 -30.29 -31.01 -5.54
C LEU A 9 -29.54 -29.67 -5.43
N ILE A 10 -28.42 -29.56 -6.13
CA ILE A 10 -27.73 -28.29 -6.39
C ILE A 10 -28.48 -27.59 -7.52
N ALA A 11 -29.23 -26.53 -7.20
CA ALA A 11 -29.81 -25.64 -8.20
C ALA A 11 -28.74 -24.66 -8.71
N VAL A 12 -28.12 -24.98 -9.84
CA VAL A 12 -27.23 -24.06 -10.56
C VAL A 12 -28.11 -23.15 -11.44
N THR A 13 -28.49 -21.99 -10.94
CA THR A 13 -29.10 -20.94 -11.78
C THR A 13 -28.00 -20.12 -12.43
N GLY A 14 -27.66 -20.46 -13.67
CA GLY A 14 -26.84 -19.63 -14.54
C GLY A 14 -27.62 -18.40 -14.99
N VAL A 15 -27.06 -17.22 -14.76
CA VAL A 15 -27.54 -15.98 -15.40
C VAL A 15 -26.50 -15.58 -16.44
N VAL A 16 -26.85 -15.84 -17.71
CA VAL A 16 -26.15 -15.33 -18.88
C VAL A 16 -26.81 -14.01 -19.25
N LEU A 17 -26.11 -12.89 -19.02
CA LEU A 17 -26.48 -11.60 -19.58
C LEU A 17 -25.56 -11.31 -20.77
N ILE A 18 -26.09 -11.53 -21.96
CA ILE A 18 -25.53 -11.04 -23.23
C ILE A 18 -26.14 -9.67 -23.47
N VAL A 19 -25.34 -8.60 -23.43
CA VAL A 19 -25.72 -7.30 -24.00
C VAL A 19 -24.59 -6.80 -24.91
N THR A 20 -24.88 -6.98 -26.19
CA THR A 20 -24.45 -6.30 -27.43
C THR A 20 -23.37 -5.22 -27.36
N GLY A 21 -22.33 -5.42 -28.17
CA GLY A 21 -21.23 -4.49 -28.38
C GLY A 21 -21.54 -3.28 -29.26
N GLY A 22 -20.75 -2.24 -29.07
CA GLY A 22 -20.64 -1.07 -29.94
C GLY A 22 -19.17 -0.68 -30.08
N SER A 23 -18.48 -1.28 -31.05
CA SER A 23 -17.14 -0.87 -31.46
C SER A 23 -17.26 0.27 -32.47
N THR A 24 -17.02 1.51 -32.05
CA THR A 24 -16.80 2.62 -33.00
C THR A 24 -15.42 2.47 -33.61
N ARG A 25 -15.37 1.83 -34.78
CA ARG A 25 -14.21 1.83 -35.66
C ARG A 25 -14.05 3.24 -36.24
N HIS A 26 -12.96 3.93 -35.91
CA HIS A 26 -12.53 5.10 -36.67
C HIS A 26 -12.11 4.63 -38.06
N VAL A 27 -12.82 5.12 -39.08
CA VAL A 27 -12.46 4.96 -40.49
C VAL A 27 -11.21 5.81 -40.72
N VAL A 28 -10.08 5.16 -41.01
CA VAL A 28 -8.89 5.81 -41.55
C VAL A 28 -9.06 5.78 -43.06
N ASP A 29 -9.32 6.95 -43.64
CA ASP A 29 -9.42 7.12 -45.09
C ASP A 29 -8.03 6.98 -45.72
N ALA A 30 -7.91 6.06 -46.68
CA ALA A 30 -6.68 5.80 -47.42
C ALA A 30 -6.64 6.69 -48.67
N GLY A 31 -6.31 7.96 -48.46
CA GLY A 31 -5.99 8.90 -49.53
C GLY A 31 -4.58 8.66 -50.09
N ARG A 32 -4.49 7.93 -51.20
CA ARG A 32 -3.29 7.82 -52.04
C ARG A 32 -3.19 9.06 -52.93
N ALA A 33 -2.16 9.89 -52.77
CA ALA A 33 -1.79 10.89 -53.76
C ALA A 33 -0.27 11.16 -53.77
N THR A 34 0.36 10.60 -54.80
CA THR A 34 1.43 11.12 -55.68
C THR A 34 2.60 11.95 -55.12
N VAL A 35 3.79 11.44 -55.43
CA VAL A 35 5.12 12.08 -55.37
C VAL A 35 5.15 13.42 -56.10
N SER A 36 5.74 14.44 -55.48
CA SER A 36 6.54 15.46 -56.18
C SER A 36 7.49 16.15 -55.18
N SER A 37 8.79 16.11 -55.48
CA SER A 37 9.83 16.88 -54.81
C SER A 37 10.29 17.96 -55.79
N PRO A 38 10.56 19.20 -55.33
CA PRO A 38 11.95 19.64 -55.44
C PRO A 38 12.46 20.52 -54.27
N MET A 39 13.71 20.22 -53.91
CA MET A 39 14.84 21.05 -53.46
C MET A 39 14.68 22.29 -52.54
N SER A 40 15.56 22.28 -51.53
CA SER A 40 16.19 23.40 -50.81
C SER A 40 15.38 24.15 -49.76
N GLN A 41 15.51 23.73 -48.49
CA GLN A 41 15.75 24.64 -47.36
C GLN A 41 16.72 24.00 -46.36
N TYR A 42 17.84 24.67 -46.11
CA TYR A 42 18.75 24.38 -45.02
C TYR A 42 18.06 24.75 -43.70
N ALA A 43 17.74 23.77 -42.87
CA ALA A 43 17.39 23.98 -41.48
C ALA A 43 17.88 22.78 -40.67
N ALA A 44 18.79 23.05 -39.75
CA ALA A 44 19.38 22.07 -38.83
C ALA A 44 18.29 21.25 -38.13
N ALA A 45 18.37 19.93 -38.21
CA ALA A 45 17.59 19.05 -37.36
C ALA A 45 18.16 19.16 -35.93
N PRO A 46 17.38 19.57 -34.91
CA PRO A 46 17.75 19.17 -33.56
C PRO A 46 17.46 17.67 -33.48
N GLU A 47 18.51 16.91 -33.23
CA GLU A 47 18.43 15.52 -32.84
C GLU A 47 17.65 15.45 -31.52
N VAL A 48 16.32 15.25 -31.60
CA VAL A 48 15.52 14.94 -30.42
C VAL A 48 15.81 13.50 -30.05
N THR A 49 16.94 13.31 -29.37
CA THR A 49 17.15 12.15 -28.52
C THR A 49 16.05 12.18 -27.47
N SER A 50 14.99 11.41 -27.67
CA SER A 50 14.05 11.08 -26.60
C SER A 50 14.81 10.22 -25.60
N ALA A 51 15.48 10.87 -24.65
CA ALA A 51 15.95 10.22 -23.44
C ALA A 51 14.73 9.56 -22.76
N PRO A 52 14.88 8.35 -22.20
CA PRO A 52 13.81 7.75 -21.42
C PRO A 52 13.44 8.72 -20.29
N THR A 53 12.14 8.96 -20.12
CA THR A 53 11.61 9.65 -18.96
C THR A 53 12.04 8.88 -17.72
N THR A 54 13.17 9.27 -17.13
CA THR A 54 13.53 8.88 -15.78
C THR A 54 12.37 9.35 -14.91
N THR A 55 11.62 8.41 -14.34
CA THR A 55 10.55 8.66 -13.38
C THR A 55 10.97 9.81 -12.48
N ALA A 56 10.17 10.89 -12.49
CA ALA A 56 10.45 12.09 -11.74
C ALA A 56 10.91 11.73 -10.32
N ILE A 57 11.98 12.37 -9.85
CA ILE A 57 12.34 12.35 -8.43
C ILE A 57 11.09 12.87 -7.70
N GLU A 58 10.29 11.98 -7.10
CA GLU A 58 9.23 12.37 -6.17
C GLU A 58 9.93 13.23 -5.11
N SER A 59 9.56 14.50 -5.00
CA SER A 59 10.15 15.38 -4.00
C SER A 59 9.79 14.87 -2.61
N ASP A 60 10.58 15.22 -1.59
CA ASP A 60 10.26 14.85 -0.21
C ASP A 60 8.87 15.34 0.21
N ALA A 61 8.48 16.54 -0.23
CA ALA A 61 7.14 17.08 -0.02
C ALA A 61 6.05 16.23 -0.68
N ALA A 62 6.25 15.79 -1.94
CA ALA A 62 5.29 14.92 -2.61
C ALA A 62 5.18 13.55 -1.92
N ALA A 63 6.29 13.01 -1.41
CA ALA A 63 6.28 11.77 -0.63
C ALA A 63 5.54 11.94 0.72
N ALA A 64 5.70 13.10 1.38
CA ALA A 64 4.95 13.43 2.59
C ALA A 64 3.44 13.51 2.33
N ASP A 65 3.04 14.19 1.24
CA ASP A 65 1.64 14.27 0.81
C ASP A 65 1.06 12.88 0.51
N GLU A 66 1.86 12.01 -0.09
CA GLU A 66 1.44 10.64 -0.39
C GLU A 66 1.32 9.76 0.86
N LEU A 67 2.28 9.83 1.79
CA LEU A 67 2.17 9.16 3.09
C LEU A 67 0.90 9.60 3.82
N ARG A 68 0.60 10.90 3.78
CA ARG A 68 -0.63 11.44 4.38
C ARG A 68 -1.88 10.89 3.70
N ARG A 69 -1.92 10.89 2.36
CA ARG A 69 -3.03 10.33 1.58
C ARG A 69 -3.27 8.86 1.92
N ILE A 70 -2.21 8.05 1.99
CA ILE A 70 -2.31 6.63 2.33
C ILE A 70 -2.86 6.46 3.75
N ALA A 71 -2.33 7.19 4.73
CA ALA A 71 -2.81 7.12 6.11
C ALA A 71 -4.29 7.53 6.23
N ASP A 72 -4.74 8.55 5.50
CA ASP A 72 -6.14 8.96 5.45
C ASP A 72 -7.06 7.89 4.85
N VAL A 73 -6.61 7.21 3.78
CA VAL A 73 -7.33 6.08 3.16
C VAL A 73 -7.39 4.87 4.10
N ASP A 74 -6.32 4.59 4.84
CA ASP A 74 -6.23 3.45 5.74
C ASP A 74 -6.99 3.67 7.05
N ARG A 75 -7.11 4.92 7.52
CA ARG A 75 -7.70 5.27 8.81
C ARG A 75 -9.05 4.59 9.08
N PRO A 76 -10.07 4.61 8.20
CA PRO A 76 -11.34 3.93 8.47
C PRO A 76 -11.18 2.40 8.63
N VAL A 77 -10.24 1.78 7.91
CA VAL A 77 -9.96 0.34 8.05
C VAL A 77 -9.29 0.05 9.39
N VAL A 78 -8.30 0.86 9.77
CA VAL A 78 -7.63 0.72 11.07
C VAL A 78 -8.64 0.92 12.20
N ALA A 79 -9.45 1.97 12.15
CA ALA A 79 -10.45 2.28 13.16
C ALA A 79 -11.52 1.18 13.29
N GLY A 80 -11.99 0.62 12.16
CA GLY A 80 -13.05 -0.37 12.15
C GLY A 80 -12.61 -1.81 12.43
N GLN A 81 -11.35 -2.16 12.15
CA GLN A 81 -10.91 -3.57 12.14
C GLN A 81 -9.70 -3.85 13.04
N LEU A 82 -8.86 -2.85 13.31
CA LEU A 82 -7.57 -3.05 14.00
C LEU A 82 -7.51 -2.33 15.35
N ALA A 83 -8.29 -1.26 15.53
CA ALA A 83 -8.34 -0.50 16.77
C ALA A 83 -8.83 -1.35 17.95
N ASP A 84 -8.33 -1.01 19.15
CA ASP A 84 -8.56 -1.70 20.42
C ASP A 84 -8.17 -3.18 20.42
N ARG A 85 -7.32 -3.60 19.48
CA ARG A 85 -6.71 -4.93 19.38
C ARG A 85 -5.20 -4.84 19.28
N TRP A 86 -4.52 -5.93 19.67
CA TRP A 86 -3.07 -6.03 19.54
C TRP A 86 -2.70 -6.35 18.10
N ILE A 87 -1.79 -5.58 17.52
CA ILE A 87 -1.35 -5.72 16.13
C ILE A 87 0.18 -5.74 16.05
N PRO A 88 0.76 -6.49 15.11
CA PRO A 88 2.18 -6.39 14.80
C PRO A 88 2.49 -5.02 14.17
N GLN A 89 3.34 -4.23 14.83
CA GLN A 89 3.89 -3.01 14.26
C GLN A 89 5.20 -3.34 13.54
N LEU A 90 5.25 -3.11 12.24
CA LEU A 90 6.35 -3.51 11.34
C LEU A 90 7.40 -2.42 11.14
N SER A 91 7.00 -1.16 11.31
CA SER A 91 7.91 -0.03 11.15
C SER A 91 7.42 1.19 11.92
N THR A 92 8.37 2.02 12.36
CA THR A 92 8.16 3.33 12.97
C THR A 92 9.24 4.29 12.52
N LYS A 93 8.91 5.22 11.63
CA LYS A 93 9.88 6.17 11.06
C LYS A 93 9.33 7.59 11.05
N ARG A 94 10.22 8.57 11.03
CA ARG A 94 9.91 9.98 10.77
C ARG A 94 11.07 10.62 10.02
N PRO A 95 10.82 11.70 9.26
CA PRO A 95 11.90 12.46 8.65
C PRO A 95 12.96 12.89 9.67
N GLY A 96 14.23 12.74 9.32
CA GLY A 96 15.38 13.04 10.18
C GLY A 96 15.74 11.95 11.21
N LEU A 97 14.98 10.85 11.30
CA LEU A 97 15.38 9.69 12.11
C LEU A 97 16.65 9.08 11.51
N VAL A 98 17.64 8.75 12.35
CA VAL A 98 18.84 8.00 11.94
C VAL A 98 18.73 6.58 12.47
N ALA A 99 18.53 5.62 11.57
CA ALA A 99 18.37 4.21 11.90
C ALA A 99 18.74 3.34 10.69
N ASP A 100 19.18 2.10 10.93
CA ASP A 100 19.53 1.14 9.87
C ASP A 100 20.58 1.67 8.88
N GLY A 101 21.48 2.55 9.36
CA GLY A 101 22.51 3.19 8.54
C GLY A 101 22.00 4.31 7.61
N LEU A 102 20.75 4.74 7.75
CA LEU A 102 20.10 5.76 6.92
C LEU A 102 19.57 6.92 7.77
N THR A 103 19.70 8.14 7.25
CA THR A 103 18.84 9.26 7.68
C THR A 103 17.55 9.21 6.87
N TRP A 104 16.44 8.94 7.53
CA TRP A 104 15.15 8.73 6.90
C TRP A 104 14.55 10.05 6.42
N ASP A 105 14.16 10.10 5.15
CA ASP A 105 13.33 11.13 4.54
C ASP A 105 11.94 10.55 4.18
N ASN A 106 10.99 11.36 3.76
CA ASN A 106 9.64 10.86 3.42
C ASN A 106 9.68 9.90 2.22
N ILE A 107 10.62 10.07 1.29
CA ILE A 107 10.78 9.18 0.14
C ILE A 107 11.14 7.76 0.60
N ALA A 108 12.12 7.63 1.50
CA ALA A 108 12.53 6.35 2.06
C ALA A 108 11.43 5.70 2.90
N ILE A 109 10.70 6.49 3.69
CA ILE A 109 9.57 6.00 4.50
C ILE A 109 8.45 5.48 3.60
N LEU A 110 8.09 6.22 2.56
CA LEU A 110 7.07 5.81 1.58
C LEU A 110 7.47 4.54 0.84
N ARG A 111 8.74 4.43 0.44
CA ARG A 111 9.28 3.22 -0.18
C ARG A 111 9.18 2.03 0.77
N GLU A 112 9.65 2.14 2.00
CA GLU A 112 9.59 1.06 2.99
C GLU A 112 8.14 0.62 3.24
N HIS A 113 7.21 1.57 3.40
CA HIS A 113 5.80 1.25 3.55
C HIS A 113 5.25 0.46 2.35
N ARG A 114 5.56 0.90 1.12
CA ARG A 114 5.15 0.22 -0.12
C ARG A 114 5.73 -1.20 -0.20
N GLU A 115 6.99 -1.40 0.19
CA GLU A 115 7.64 -2.71 0.24
C GLU A 115 6.99 -3.63 1.28
N LEU A 116 6.74 -3.12 2.49
CA LEU A 116 6.03 -3.86 3.54
C LEU A 116 4.61 -4.23 3.10
N ARG A 117 3.90 -3.32 2.43
CA ARG A 117 2.55 -3.60 1.90
C ARG A 117 2.58 -4.59 0.73
N ALA A 118 3.60 -4.56 -0.12
CA ALA A 118 3.75 -5.56 -1.18
C ALA A 118 3.98 -6.96 -0.59
N LYS A 119 4.78 -7.06 0.48
CA LYS A 119 5.04 -8.32 1.19
C LYS A 119 3.84 -8.78 2.04
N TYR A 120 3.16 -7.84 2.69
CA TYR A 120 1.99 -8.07 3.54
C TYR A 120 0.82 -7.21 3.03
N PRO A 121 -0.01 -7.70 2.10
CA PRO A 121 -1.07 -6.90 1.46
C PRO A 121 -2.09 -6.27 2.42
N GLY A 122 -2.22 -6.84 3.62
CA GLY A 122 -3.04 -6.28 4.70
C GLY A 122 -2.43 -5.07 5.40
N ALA A 123 -1.14 -4.76 5.21
CA ALA A 123 -0.46 -3.72 5.96
C ALA A 123 -1.13 -2.36 5.79
N ARG A 124 -1.16 -1.56 6.87
CA ARG A 124 -1.77 -0.23 6.95
C ARG A 124 -0.75 0.79 7.45
N LEU A 125 -0.83 2.00 6.91
CA LEU A 125 -0.07 3.15 7.37
C LEU A 125 -0.90 3.97 8.34
N LEU A 126 -0.28 4.39 9.44
CA LEU A 126 -0.88 5.27 10.43
C LEU A 126 -0.01 6.52 10.58
N TRP A 127 -0.66 7.66 10.78
CA TRP A 127 -0.02 8.83 11.38
C TRP A 127 -0.17 8.75 12.90
N SER A 128 0.94 8.67 13.64
CA SER A 128 0.91 8.39 15.08
C SER A 128 0.17 9.46 15.90
N GLY A 129 0.13 10.70 15.42
CA GLY A 129 -0.57 11.80 16.07
C GLY A 129 -2.09 11.62 16.18
N GLU A 130 -2.69 10.70 15.41
CA GLU A 130 -4.14 10.47 15.40
C GLU A 130 -4.61 9.43 16.43
N TRP A 131 -3.67 8.79 17.13
CA TRP A 131 -3.94 7.65 18.00
C TRP A 131 -3.40 7.93 19.41
N SER A 132 -4.21 7.69 20.44
CA SER A 132 -3.88 8.04 21.82
C SER A 132 -2.78 7.16 22.42
N THR A 133 -2.60 5.95 21.88
CA THR A 133 -1.64 4.96 22.38
C THR A 133 -0.20 5.21 21.95
N PHE A 134 0.06 6.17 21.06
CA PHE A 134 1.43 6.57 20.71
C PHE A 134 1.86 7.79 21.51
N SER A 135 3.05 7.70 22.13
CA SER A 135 3.68 8.83 22.82
C SER A 135 4.27 9.85 21.84
N GLY A 136 4.98 9.38 20.81
CA GLY A 136 5.43 10.20 19.69
C GLY A 136 4.28 10.51 18.75
N ARG A 137 4.04 11.79 18.45
CA ARG A 137 2.89 12.25 17.64
C ARG A 137 3.24 12.60 16.19
N ASP A 138 4.48 12.35 15.80
CA ASP A 138 5.09 12.78 14.55
C ASP A 138 5.74 11.62 13.77
N TYR A 139 5.19 10.41 13.88
CA TYR A 139 5.72 9.20 13.26
C TYR A 139 4.76 8.59 12.24
N TRP A 140 5.33 8.07 11.17
CA TRP A 140 4.70 7.14 10.26
C TRP A 140 4.88 5.72 10.80
N ILE A 141 3.76 5.02 10.99
CA ILE A 141 3.76 3.67 11.55
C ILE A 141 3.16 2.71 10.52
N THR A 142 3.90 1.67 10.15
CA THR A 142 3.34 0.58 9.34
C THR A 142 2.98 -0.59 10.24
N VAL A 143 1.74 -1.06 10.17
CA VAL A 143 1.22 -2.18 10.97
C VAL A 143 0.74 -3.30 10.08
N ALA A 144 0.83 -4.55 10.54
CA ALA A 144 0.24 -5.67 9.84
C ALA A 144 -1.29 -5.56 9.87
N GLY A 145 -1.95 -5.95 8.77
CA GLY A 145 -3.42 -5.96 8.65
C GLY A 145 -4.11 -7.10 9.39
N THR A 146 -3.52 -7.56 10.49
CA THR A 146 -4.03 -8.66 11.30
C THR A 146 -3.99 -8.23 12.76
N SER A 147 -4.95 -8.73 13.55
CA SER A 147 -5.11 -8.35 14.94
C SER A 147 -5.35 -9.56 15.84
N PHE A 148 -4.96 -9.41 17.09
CA PHE A 148 -4.91 -10.45 18.10
C PHE A 148 -5.64 -10.02 19.37
N ALA A 149 -6.02 -10.99 20.20
CA ALA A 149 -6.65 -10.73 21.49
C ALA A 149 -5.65 -10.22 22.52
N ASP A 150 -4.39 -10.64 22.42
CA ASP A 150 -3.30 -10.29 23.32
C ASP A 150 -2.01 -9.95 22.56
N SER A 151 -1.05 -9.38 23.28
CA SER A 151 0.26 -9.01 22.73
C SER A 151 1.09 -10.23 22.32
N ALA A 152 0.90 -11.37 22.98
CA ALA A 152 1.64 -12.60 22.71
C ALA A 152 1.32 -13.13 21.30
N GLY A 153 0.06 -13.08 20.87
CA GLY A 153 -0.34 -13.44 19.51
C GLY A 153 0.29 -12.54 18.45
N ALA A 154 0.31 -11.22 18.68
CA ALA A 154 0.95 -10.26 17.78
C ALA A 154 2.47 -10.47 17.69
N ASN A 155 3.14 -10.73 18.82
CA ASN A 155 4.57 -11.02 18.84
C ASN A 155 4.90 -12.38 18.20
N SER A 156 4.09 -13.40 18.43
CA SER A 156 4.24 -14.71 17.78
C SER A 156 4.10 -14.61 16.25
N TRP A 157 3.25 -13.70 15.77
CA TRP A 157 3.18 -13.38 14.34
C TRP A 157 4.48 -12.74 13.83
N CYS A 158 5.08 -11.82 14.59
CA CYS A 158 6.38 -11.24 14.23
C CYS A 158 7.46 -12.33 14.15
N ASP A 159 7.52 -13.23 15.14
CA ASP A 159 8.45 -14.37 15.17
C ASP A 159 8.25 -15.28 13.95
N GLY A 160 7.00 -15.68 13.70
CA GLY A 160 6.64 -16.57 12.59
C GLY A 160 6.93 -15.99 11.20
N ASN A 161 7.02 -14.66 11.08
CA ASN A 161 7.38 -13.97 9.83
C ASN A 161 8.87 -13.58 9.77
N GLY A 162 9.68 -14.02 10.73
CA GLY A 162 11.14 -13.88 10.72
C GLY A 162 11.65 -12.46 10.97
N PHE A 163 10.84 -11.59 11.60
CA PHE A 163 11.32 -10.27 12.00
C PHE A 163 12.23 -10.35 13.22
N SER A 164 13.29 -9.54 13.28
CA SER A 164 14.04 -9.33 14.53
C SER A 164 13.19 -8.58 15.56
N ALA A 165 13.64 -8.58 16.82
CA ALA A 165 12.95 -7.86 17.90
C ALA A 165 12.82 -6.35 17.64
N ASP A 166 13.79 -5.75 16.95
CA ASP A 166 13.82 -4.32 16.64
C ASP A 166 12.95 -3.94 15.42
N HIS A 167 12.55 -4.92 14.61
CA HIS A 167 11.82 -4.69 13.36
C HIS A 167 10.36 -5.14 13.40
N CYS A 168 9.89 -5.75 14.49
CA CYS A 168 8.47 -6.03 14.68
C CYS A 168 8.15 -6.28 16.16
N PHE A 169 7.10 -5.64 16.67
CA PHE A 169 6.60 -5.85 18.03
C PHE A 169 5.10 -5.59 18.15
N ALA A 170 4.50 -6.04 19.25
CA ALA A 170 3.09 -5.90 19.52
C ALA A 170 2.74 -4.46 19.95
N LYS A 171 1.77 -3.86 19.25
CA LYS A 171 1.21 -2.55 19.54
C LYS A 171 -0.31 -2.65 19.70
N LEU A 172 -0.87 -1.98 20.70
CA LEU A 172 -2.30 -1.73 20.81
C LEU A 172 -2.60 -0.35 20.20
N VAL A 173 -3.39 -0.31 19.12
CA VAL A 173 -3.80 0.94 18.48
C VAL A 173 -5.17 1.35 19.02
N SER A 174 -5.30 2.56 19.55
CA SER A 174 -6.58 3.08 20.04
C SER A 174 -6.56 4.61 20.04
N SER A 175 -7.74 5.23 20.01
CA SER A 175 -7.94 6.67 20.18
C SER A 175 -8.38 7.06 21.59
N THR A 176 -8.65 6.08 22.47
CA THR A 176 -9.15 6.32 23.83
C THR A 176 -8.28 5.70 24.92
N ARG A 177 -7.49 4.68 24.62
CA ARG A 177 -6.62 4.01 25.60
C ARG A 177 -5.33 4.80 25.88
N PRO A 178 -4.74 4.67 27.08
CA PRO A 178 -3.49 5.32 27.40
C PRO A 178 -2.31 4.74 26.60
N VAL A 179 -1.21 5.49 26.55
CA VAL A 179 0.07 5.01 26.04
C VAL A 179 0.59 3.85 26.89
N GLU A 180 0.45 3.93 28.21
CA GLU A 180 0.94 2.90 29.11
C GLU A 180 0.21 1.56 28.90
N GLY A 181 0.98 0.47 28.88
CA GLY A 181 0.45 -0.87 28.62
C GLY A 181 0.03 -1.12 27.16
N SER A 182 0.29 -0.19 26.23
CA SER A 182 -0.10 -0.32 24.82
C SER A 182 1.01 -0.81 23.88
N THR A 183 2.19 -1.15 24.40
CA THR A 183 3.33 -1.67 23.63
C THR A 183 3.96 -2.83 24.41
N VAL A 184 4.27 -3.93 23.72
CA VAL A 184 5.03 -5.06 24.28
C VAL A 184 6.10 -5.47 23.29
N TYR A 185 7.36 -5.19 23.64
CA TYR A 185 8.52 -5.57 22.84
C TYR A 185 8.80 -7.07 22.90
N ARG A 186 9.61 -7.54 21.95
CA ARG A 186 10.14 -8.90 21.90
C ARG A 186 11.54 -8.91 22.52
N GLY A 187 11.87 -10.00 23.22
CA GLY A 187 13.16 -10.22 23.86
C GLY A 187 14.05 -11.18 23.08
#